data_AF-A0A7W6WW01-F1
#
_entry.id   AF-A0A7W6WW01-F1
#
_cell.length_a   1.000
_cell.length_b   1.000
_cell.length_c   1.000
_cell.angle_alpha   90.00
_cell.angle_beta   90.00
_cell.angle_gamma   90.00
#
_symmetry.space_group_name_H-M   'P 1'
#
loop_
_entity.id
_entity.type
_entity.pdbx_description
1 polymer ?
#
loop_
_entity_poly.entity_id
_entity_poly.type
_entity_poly.pdbx_seq_one_letter_code
_entity_poly.pdbx_strand_id
1 'polypeptide(L)'
;MSQIIRIGMDTSKYIFQLHGVDASEQVVLRKRLSRKAMLEFFAKLPPTVLVIEACGAAHHLARELGRLGHAVKLIAPQLVKPYVSRNKNDGR
;
A
#
# COMPACT_ATOMS: atom_id res chain seq x y z
N MET A 1 -4.72 -15.34 14.79
CA MET A 1 -4.14 -14.03 14.40
C MET A 1 -3.85 -14.10 12.91
N SER A 2 -4.66 -13.45 12.07
CA SER A 2 -4.44 -13.46 10.63
C SER A 2 -3.18 -12.67 10.29
N GLN A 3 -2.14 -13.36 9.83
CA GLN A 3 -0.90 -12.75 9.37
C GLN A 3 -1.15 -12.01 8.06
N ILE A 4 -0.71 -10.75 7.98
CA ILE A 4 -0.81 -9.95 6.76
C ILE A 4 0.22 -10.48 5.77
N ILE A 5 -0.21 -10.96 4.61
CA ILE A 5 0.69 -11.49 3.58
C ILE A 5 1.04 -10.46 2.51
N ARG A 6 0.19 -9.45 2.34
CA ARG A 6 0.30 -8.45 1.27
C ARG A 6 -0.41 -7.18 1.68
N ILE A 7 0.22 -6.05 1.37
CA ILE A 7 -0.34 -4.73 1.64
C ILE A 7 -0.40 -3.93 0.34
N GLY A 8 -1.60 -3.55 -0.07
CA GLY A 8 -1.84 -2.52 -1.08
C GLY A 8 -1.71 -1.13 -0.47
N MET A 9 -1.01 -0.23 -1.15
CA MET A 9 -0.91 1.17 -0.77
C MET A 9 -1.34 2.07 -1.93
N ASP A 10 -2.38 2.86 -1.67
CA ASP A 10 -2.81 3.96 -2.52
C ASP A 10 -2.29 5.26 -1.93
N THR A 11 -1.81 6.16 -2.79
CA THR A 11 -1.11 7.37 -2.37
C THR A 11 -1.75 8.61 -2.99
N SER A 12 -2.10 9.58 -2.15
CA SER A 12 -2.46 10.93 -2.56
C SER A 12 -1.40 11.92 -2.06
N LYS A 13 -1.57 13.22 -2.37
CA LYS A 13 -0.55 14.27 -2.12
C LYS A 13 -0.04 14.31 -0.65
N TYR A 14 -0.89 13.96 0.32
CA TYR A 14 -0.56 13.99 1.75
C TYR A 14 -1.02 12.76 2.53
N ILE A 15 -1.80 11.86 1.92
CA ILE A 15 -2.47 10.74 2.61
C ILE A 15 -2.10 9.43 1.92
N PHE A 16 -1.77 8.44 2.73
CA PHE A 16 -1.41 7.08 2.32
C PHE A 16 -2.46 6.12 2.85
N GLN A 17 -3.18 5.44 1.95
CA GLN A 17 -4.18 4.45 2.33
C GLN A 17 -3.59 3.05 2.21
N LEU A 18 -3.45 2.37 3.35
CA LEU A 18 -3.00 0.98 3.44
C LEU A 18 -4.20 0.03 3.49
N HIS A 19 -4.13 -1.01 2.67
CA HIS A 19 -5.07 -2.13 2.65
C HIS A 19 -4.27 -3.43 2.72
N GLY A 20 -4.21 -4.07 3.88
CA GLY A 20 -3.55 -5.35 4.08
C GLY A 20 -4.54 -6.51 4.06
N VAL A 21 -4.14 -7.59 3.39
CA VAL A 21 -4.91 -8.82 3.27
C VAL A 21 -4.17 -9.99 3.90
N ASP A 22 -4.94 -10.94 4.43
CA ASP A 22 -4.42 -12.22 4.92
C ASP A 22 -4.34 -13.29 3.83
N ALA A 23 -3.94 -14.50 4.20
CA ALA A 23 -3.80 -15.64 3.28
C ALA A 23 -5.13 -16.03 2.60
N SER A 24 -6.27 -15.67 3.19
CA SER A 24 -7.61 -15.91 2.64
C SER A 24 -8.10 -14.72 1.79
N GLU A 25 -7.20 -13.79 1.45
CA GLU A 25 -7.49 -12.52 0.77
C GLU A 25 -8.50 -11.63 1.50
N GLN A 26 -8.72 -11.86 2.79
CA GLN A 26 -9.60 -11.04 3.61
C GLN A 26 -8.87 -9.79 4.08
N VAL A 27 -9.56 -8.65 4.04
CA VAL A 27 -9.00 -7.38 4.48
C VAL A 27 -8.90 -7.39 6.00
N VAL A 28 -7.67 -7.44 6.50
CA VAL A 28 -7.35 -7.46 7.94
C VAL A 28 -6.70 -6.17 8.42
N LEU A 29 -6.26 -5.31 7.49
CA LEU A 29 -5.70 -4.00 7.79
C LEU A 29 -6.29 -2.95 6.86
N ARG A 30 -6.87 -1.89 7.42
CA ARG A 30 -7.27 -0.69 6.68
C ARG A 30 -6.88 0.54 7.47
N LYS A 31 -5.91 1.32 6.97
CA LYS A 31 -5.39 2.50 7.67
C LYS A 31 -5.14 3.66 6.71
N ARG A 32 -5.38 4.88 7.20
CA ARG A 32 -4.96 6.13 6.55
C ARG A 32 -3.83 6.73 7.37
N LEU A 33 -2.68 6.96 6.75
CA LEU A 33 -1.48 7.47 7.40
C LEU A 33 -0.95 8.70 6.68
N SER A 34 -0.27 9.57 7.42
CA SER A 34 0.60 10.59 6.84
C SER A 34 1.93 9.95 6.41
N ARG A 35 2.73 10.67 5.62
CA ARG A 35 4.05 10.16 5.15
C ARG A 35 4.93 9.70 6.31
N LYS A 36 5.03 10.51 7.36
CA LYS A 36 5.84 10.21 8.54
C LYS A 36 5.33 8.95 9.24
N ALA A 37 4.04 8.89 9.53
CA ALA A 37 3.42 7.75 10.19
C ALA A 37 3.51 6.45 9.37
N MET A 38 3.49 6.56 8.04
CA MET A 38 3.67 5.42 7.14
C MET A 38 5.07 4.84 7.22
N LEU A 39 6.12 5.67 7.19
CA LEU A 39 7.50 5.20 7.37
C LEU A 39 7.71 4.58 8.76
N GLU A 40 7.19 5.20 9.82
CA GLU A 40 7.25 4.67 11.18
C GLU A 40 6.48 3.35 11.34
N PHE A 41 5.37 3.21 10.62
CA PHE A 41 4.58 1.97 10.60
C PHE A 41 5.35 0.83 9.94
N PHE A 42 5.93 1.09 8.76
CA PHE A 42 6.71 0.09 8.03
C PHE A 42 8.02 -0.28 8.72
N ALA A 43 8.67 0.67 9.39
CA ALA A 43 9.87 0.39 10.19
C ALA A 43 9.62 -0.59 11.35
N LYS A 44 8.37 -0.71 11.83
CA LYS A 44 7.97 -1.66 12.89
C LYS A 44 7.40 -2.96 12.33
N LEU A 45 7.14 -3.02 11.04
CA LEU A 45 6.55 -4.18 10.39
C LEU A 45 7.67 -5.13 9.91
N PRO A 46 7.52 -6.46 10.04
CA PRO A 46 8.46 -7.37 9.39
C PRO A 46 8.48 -7.17 7.86
N PRO A 47 9.56 -7.59 7.18
CA PRO A 47 9.63 -7.64 5.72
C PRO A 47 8.35 -8.22 5.11
N THR A 48 7.67 -7.44 4.27
CA THR A 48 6.33 -7.73 3.74
C THR A 48 6.28 -7.30 2.29
N VAL A 49 5.44 -7.96 1.49
CA VAL A 49 5.19 -7.57 0.10
C VAL A 49 4.24 -6.38 0.05
N LEU A 50 4.71 -5.29 -0.55
CA LEU A 50 3.96 -4.05 -0.76
C LEU A 50 3.60 -3.89 -2.23
N VAL A 51 2.35 -3.57 -2.50
CA VAL A 51 1.86 -3.27 -3.85
C VAL A 51 1.45 -1.81 -3.87
N ILE A 52 2.12 -0.99 -4.67
CA ILE A 52 1.88 0.46 -4.73
C ILE A 52 1.41 0.83 -6.13
N GLU A 53 0.34 1.61 -6.21
CA GLU A 53 -0.08 2.23 -7.48
C GLU A 53 1.01 3.21 -7.95
N ALA A 54 1.52 3.01 -9.16
CA ALA A 54 2.56 3.84 -9.73
C ALA A 54 2.04 5.27 -9.94
N CYS A 55 2.50 6.19 -9.11
CA CYS A 55 2.28 7.63 -9.18
C CYS A 55 3.63 8.37 -9.21
N GLY A 56 3.62 9.69 -9.39
CA GLY A 56 4.85 10.50 -9.43
C GLY A 56 5.75 10.35 -8.18
N ALA A 57 5.19 9.99 -7.03
CA ALA A 57 5.93 9.74 -5.79
C ALA A 57 6.25 8.25 -5.52
N ALA A 58 5.64 7.32 -6.25
CA ALA A 58 5.70 5.88 -5.93
C ALA A 58 7.11 5.30 -6.03
N HIS A 59 7.92 5.74 -7.00
CA HIS A 59 9.31 5.29 -7.14
C HIS A 59 10.22 5.76 -6.01
N HIS A 60 9.95 6.93 -5.42
CA HIS A 60 10.68 7.40 -4.24
C HIS A 60 10.33 6.52 -3.04
N LEU A 61 9.02 6.30 -2.83
CA LEU A 61 8.51 5.47 -1.74
C LEU A 61 9.00 4.03 -1.83
N ALA A 62 9.02 3.45 -3.02
CA ALA A 62 9.53 2.10 -3.24
C ALA A 62 10.98 1.95 -2.78
N ARG A 63 11.81 2.98 -2.99
CA ARG A 63 13.20 2.99 -2.51
C ARG A 63 13.29 3.14 -1.00
N GLU A 64 12.49 4.02 -0.40
CA GLU A 64 12.44 4.18 1.07
C GLU A 64 11.99 2.88 1.76
N LEU A 65 10.94 2.25 1.25
CA LEU A 65 10.38 1.01 1.79
C LEU A 65 11.29 -0.19 1.53
N GLY A 66 11.98 -0.21 0.38
CA GLY A 66 13.02 -1.20 0.09
C GLY A 66 14.19 -1.14 1.05
N ARG A 67 14.59 0.06 1.51
CA ARG A 67 15.62 0.22 2.55
C ARG A 67 15.20 -0.33 3.92
N LEU A 68 13.90 -0.39 4.19
CA LEU A 68 13.34 -1.03 5.38
C LEU A 68 13.22 -2.57 5.24
N GLY A 69 13.65 -3.13 4.10
CA GLY A 69 13.62 -4.57 3.83
C GLY A 69 12.31 -5.07 3.22
N HIS A 70 11.39 -4.19 2.82
CA HIS A 70 10.14 -4.61 2.19
C HIS A 70 10.30 -4.84 0.68
N ALA A 71 9.58 -5.83 0.16
CA ALA A 71 9.54 -6.11 -1.26
C ALA A 71 8.43 -5.28 -1.91
N VAL A 72 8.79 -4.24 -2.66
CA VAL A 72 7.84 -3.31 -3.27
C VAL A 72 7.60 -3.66 -4.73
N LYS A 73 6.33 -3.86 -5.10
CA LYS A 73 5.84 -4.03 -6.47
C LYS A 73 5.07 -2.79 -6.89
N LEU A 74 5.61 -2.06 -7.85
CA LEU A 74 4.91 -0.94 -8.48
C LEU A 74 3.99 -1.49 -9.57
N ILE A 75 2.70 -1.19 -9.47
CA ILE A 75 1.71 -1.60 -10.49
C ILE A 75 1.16 -0.36 -11.19
N ALA A 76 1.01 -0.45 -12.51
CA ALA A 76 0.40 0.64 -13.27
C ALA A 76 -1.04 0.87 -12.79
N PRO A 77 -1.51 2.14 -12.68
CA PRO A 77 -2.89 2.49 -12.32
C PRO A 77 -3.96 1.69 -13.09
N GLN A 78 -3.66 1.41 -14.36
CA GLN A 78 -4.52 0.68 -15.29
C GLN A 78 -4.73 -0.79 -14.90
N LEU A 79 -3.76 -1.39 -14.19
CA LEU A 79 -3.81 -2.77 -13.71
C LEU A 79 -4.41 -2.89 -12.30
N VAL A 80 -4.62 -1.77 -11.60
CA VAL A 80 -5.34 -1.75 -10.32
C VAL A 80 -6.85 -1.89 -10.54
N LYS A 81 -7.38 -1.39 -11.67
CA LYS A 81 -8.82 -1.45 -12.03
C LYS A 81 -9.48 -2.84 -11.87
N PRO A 82 -8.90 -3.96 -12.32
CA PRO A 82 -9.51 -5.28 -12.11
C PRO A 82 -9.53 -5.75 -10.64
N TYR A 83 -8.72 -5.17 -9.75
CA TYR A 83 -8.72 -5.47 -8.31
C TYR A 83 -9.59 -4.51 -7.49
N VAL A 84 -10.15 -3.46 -8.10
CA VAL A 84 -11.11 -2.54 -7.46
C VAL A 84 -12.53 -3.00 -7.78
N SER A 85 -13.00 -4.03 -7.10
CA SER A 85 -14.44 -4.29 -7.02
C SER A 85 -15.09 -3.15 -6.22
N ARG A 86 -15.82 -2.28 -6.94
CA ARG A 86 -16.60 -1.10 -6.52
C ARG A 86 -15.90 0.26 -6.65
N ASN A 87 -16.26 0.94 -7.73
CA ASN A 87 -16.57 2.37 -7.81
C ASN A 87 -15.66 3.32 -7.00
N LYS A 88 -14.49 3.69 -7.56
CA LYS A 88 -13.82 4.95 -7.21
C LYS A 88 -14.77 6.08 -7.68
N ASN A 89 -15.59 6.63 -6.78
CA ASN A 89 -16.24 7.90 -7.00
C ASN A 89 -15.16 8.98 -6.89
N ASP A 90 -14.60 9.37 -8.03
CA ASP A 90 -13.74 10.53 -8.14
C ASP A 90 -14.62 11.79 -8.11
N GLY A 91 -14.31 12.71 -7.18
CA GLY A 91 -14.74 14.10 -7.24
C GLY A 91 -16.23 14.41 -7.03
N ARG A 92 -16.63 14.62 -5.77
CA ARG A 92 -17.15 15.93 -5.33
C ARG A 92 -16.98 16.10 -3.83
#